data_AF-A0A8J4EWY2-F1
#
_entry.id   AF-A0A8J4EWY2-F1
#
_cell.length_a   1.000
_cell.length_b   1.000
_cell.length_c   1.000
_cell.angle_alpha   90.00
_cell.angle_beta   90.00
_cell.angle_gamma   90.00
#
_symmetry.space_group_name_H-M   'P 1'
#
loop_
_entity.id
_entity.type
_entity.pdbx_description
1 polymer ?
#
loop_
_entity_poly.entity_id
_entity_poly.type
_entity_poly.pdbx_seq_one_letter_code
_entity_poly.pdbx_strand_id
1 'polypeptide(L)'
;SGTTGEPKGVQLPHSAVVAAVASLAAALEHYDEPVGPGDSMLSYLPLAHIFDRVSEETSLAAGACIGYWSGDVARVGEDAAALKPSVFVGVPRVYDKVYDTVQHRLSGVNWLRRSIF
;
A
#
# COMPACT_ATOMS: atom_id res chain seq x y z
N SER A 1 3.16 -15.45 -4.88
CA SER A 1 3.03 -15.28 -6.33
C SER A 1 2.94 -16.66 -6.99
N GLY A 2 1.73 -17.15 -7.26
CA GLY A 2 1.44 -18.39 -8.00
C GLY A 2 1.80 -19.71 -7.29
N THR A 3 0.83 -20.57 -7.04
CA THR A 3 1.04 -21.89 -6.43
C THR A 3 1.59 -22.91 -7.44
N THR A 4 2.57 -23.69 -6.98
CA THR A 4 3.21 -24.88 -7.58
C THR A 4 3.90 -24.72 -8.94
N GLY A 5 5.21 -24.99 -8.96
CA GLY A 5 6.03 -25.15 -10.17
C GLY A 5 6.89 -23.94 -10.51
N GLU A 6 7.47 -23.98 -11.70
CA GLU A 6 8.30 -22.89 -12.25
C GLU A 6 7.47 -21.62 -12.48
N PRO A 7 8.01 -20.42 -12.18
CA PRO A 7 7.35 -19.16 -12.47
C PRO A 7 6.97 -19.02 -13.95
N LYS A 8 5.73 -18.59 -14.21
CA LYS A 8 5.25 -18.31 -15.57
C LYS A 8 5.27 -16.80 -15.81
N GLY A 9 5.85 -16.39 -16.94
CA GLY A 9 5.82 -14.99 -17.38
C GLY A 9 4.43 -14.61 -17.87
N VAL A 10 3.73 -13.75 -17.12
CA VAL A 10 2.43 -13.21 -17.53
C VAL A 10 2.68 -12.06 -18.51
N GLN A 11 2.20 -12.21 -19.75
CA GLN A 11 2.26 -11.14 -20.73
C GLN A 11 1.15 -10.12 -20.45
N LEU A 12 1.54 -8.88 -20.17
CA LEU A 12 0.62 -7.78 -19.92
C LEU A 12 0.76 -6.75 -21.06
N PRO A 13 -0.24 -6.60 -21.94
CA PRO A 13 -0.23 -5.52 -22.92
C PRO A 13 -0.38 -4.18 -22.20
N HIS A 14 0.17 -3.12 -22.77
CA HIS A 14 0.08 -1.78 -22.21
C HIS A 14 -1.37 -1.36 -21.91
N SER A 15 -2.31 -1.73 -22.79
CA SER A 15 -3.74 -1.47 -22.62
C SER A 15 -4.32 -2.10 -21.34
N ALA A 16 -3.85 -3.27 -20.92
CA ALA A 16 -4.30 -3.89 -19.68
C ALA A 16 -3.84 -3.11 -18.45
N VAL A 17 -2.61 -2.57 -18.48
CA VAL A 17 -2.08 -1.75 -17.40
C VAL A 17 -2.80 -0.40 -17.33
N VAL A 18 -2.99 0.28 -18.48
CA VAL A 18 -3.76 1.53 -18.57
C VAL A 18 -5.19 1.33 -18.10
N ALA A 19 -5.84 0.22 -18.47
CA ALA A 19 -7.18 -0.10 -18.00
C ALA A 19 -7.22 -0.30 -16.47
N ALA A 20 -6.21 -0.94 -15.89
CA ALA A 20 -6.11 -1.13 -14.44
C ALA A 20 -5.91 0.21 -13.70
N VAL A 21 -5.02 1.08 -14.21
CA VAL A 21 -4.79 2.43 -13.66
C VAL A 21 -6.07 3.27 -13.71
N ALA A 22 -6.74 3.32 -14.87
CA ALA A 22 -8.00 4.05 -15.02
C ALA A 22 -9.11 3.49 -14.10
N SER A 23 -9.18 2.17 -13.95
CA SER A 23 -10.16 1.53 -13.05
C SER A 23 -9.89 1.85 -11.59
N LEU A 24 -8.62 1.89 -11.17
CA LEU A 24 -8.25 2.24 -9.81
C LEU A 24 -8.56 3.72 -9.51
N ALA A 25 -8.22 4.63 -10.41
CA ALA A 25 -8.57 6.04 -10.29
C ALA A 25 -10.09 6.25 -10.16
N ALA A 26 -10.89 5.60 -11.03
CA ALA A 26 -12.34 5.68 -10.97
C ALA A 26 -12.93 5.09 -9.67
N ALA A 27 -12.32 4.02 -9.13
CA ALA A 27 -12.73 3.45 -7.85
C ALA A 27 -12.47 4.42 -6.69
N LEU A 28 -11.31 5.07 -6.67
CA LEU A 28 -10.95 6.07 -5.65
C LEU A 28 -11.90 7.28 -5.70
N GLU A 29 -12.21 7.78 -6.89
CA GLU A 29 -13.24 8.81 -7.07
C GLU A 29 -14.63 8.37 -6.57
N HIS A 30 -15.02 7.11 -6.83
CA HIS A 30 -16.30 6.57 -6.38
C HIS A 30 -16.46 6.57 -4.86
N TYR A 31 -15.37 6.37 -4.13
CA TYR A 31 -15.35 6.38 -2.66
C TYR A 31 -15.10 7.76 -2.04
N ASP A 32 -15.09 8.83 -2.83
CA ASP A 32 -14.78 10.21 -2.40
C ASP A 32 -13.37 10.37 -1.80
N GLU A 33 -12.42 9.55 -2.27
CA GLU A 33 -11.02 9.51 -1.84
C GLU A 33 -10.09 9.70 -3.06
N PRO A 34 -10.24 10.79 -3.85
CA PRO A 34 -9.41 11.00 -5.04
C PRO A 34 -7.95 11.23 -4.65
N VAL A 35 -7.03 10.66 -5.43
CA VAL A 35 -5.59 10.91 -5.30
C VAL A 35 -5.20 12.04 -6.26
N GLY A 36 -4.37 12.97 -5.81
CA GLY A 36 -3.96 14.10 -6.64
C GLY A 36 -2.68 14.80 -6.18
N PRO A 37 -2.44 16.02 -6.70
CA PRO A 37 -1.29 16.82 -6.29
C PRO A 37 -1.33 17.14 -4.79
N GLY A 38 -0.24 16.82 -4.09
CA GLY A 38 -0.13 16.98 -2.64
C GLY A 38 -0.28 15.67 -1.86
N ASP A 39 -0.82 14.63 -2.51
CA ASP A 39 -0.84 13.29 -1.93
C ASP A 39 0.53 12.61 -2.02
N SER A 40 0.73 11.63 -1.14
CA SER A 40 1.89 10.76 -1.20
C SER A 40 1.56 9.31 -0.90
N MET A 41 2.12 8.43 -1.71
CA MET A 41 2.08 6.97 -1.54
C MET A 41 3.42 6.48 -0.98
N LEU A 42 3.38 5.50 -0.06
CA LEU A 42 4.56 4.70 0.28
C LEU A 42 4.63 3.46 -0.64
N SER A 43 5.58 3.46 -1.57
CA SER A 43 5.95 2.24 -2.31
C SER A 43 6.83 1.38 -1.41
N TYR A 44 6.28 0.27 -0.92
CA TYR A 44 7.00 -0.72 -0.12
C TYR A 44 6.92 -2.17 -0.67
N LEU A 45 6.17 -2.38 -1.75
CA LEU A 45 5.97 -3.69 -2.35
C LEU A 45 6.93 -3.86 -3.54
N PRO A 46 7.27 -5.09 -3.95
CA PRO A 46 8.13 -5.27 -5.11
C PRO A 46 7.47 -4.76 -6.39
N LEU A 47 8.11 -3.85 -7.11
CA LEU A 47 7.63 -3.33 -8.40
C LEU A 47 7.48 -4.40 -9.51
N ALA A 48 8.12 -5.56 -9.31
CA ALA A 48 7.90 -6.76 -10.14
C ALA A 48 6.50 -7.36 -9.96
N HIS A 49 5.80 -7.01 -8.90
CA HIS A 49 4.42 -7.41 -8.64
C HIS A 49 3.46 -6.36 -9.24
N ILE A 50 2.48 -6.82 -10.03
CA ILE A 50 1.56 -5.93 -10.76
C ILE A 50 0.78 -4.98 -9.84
N PHE A 51 0.52 -5.39 -8.60
CA PHE A 51 -0.20 -4.58 -7.63
C PHE A 51 0.49 -3.24 -7.33
N ASP A 52 1.79 -3.27 -7.04
CA ASP A 52 2.53 -2.05 -6.73
C ASP A 52 2.81 -1.23 -7.99
N ARG A 53 3.08 -1.91 -9.11
CA ARG A 53 3.22 -1.27 -10.43
C ARG A 53 2.02 -0.40 -10.78
N VAL A 54 0.80 -0.94 -10.67
CA VAL A 54 -0.44 -0.17 -10.97
C VAL A 54 -0.65 0.96 -9.96
N SER A 55 -0.29 0.75 -8.69
CA SER A 55 -0.44 1.77 -7.64
C SER A 55 0.50 2.96 -7.86
N GLU A 56 1.77 2.70 -8.20
CA GLU A 56 2.73 3.75 -8.57
C GLU A 56 2.28 4.47 -9.84
N GLU A 57 1.89 3.75 -10.89
CA GLU A 57 1.44 4.39 -12.14
C GLU A 57 0.18 5.24 -11.94
N THR A 58 -0.74 4.83 -11.07
CA THR A 58 -1.91 5.62 -10.70
C THR A 58 -1.50 6.89 -9.95
N SER A 59 -0.56 6.79 -9.00
CA SER A 59 -0.02 7.94 -8.27
C SER A 59 0.67 8.94 -9.21
N LEU A 60 1.48 8.43 -10.15
CA LEU A 60 2.14 9.26 -11.17
C LEU A 60 1.14 9.94 -12.11
N ALA A 61 0.12 9.21 -12.58
CA ALA A 61 -0.92 9.75 -13.45
C ALA A 61 -1.76 10.84 -12.75
N ALA A 62 -1.97 10.71 -11.44
CA ALA A 62 -2.65 11.67 -10.60
C ALA A 62 -1.79 12.89 -10.21
N GLY A 63 -0.48 12.85 -10.45
CA GLY A 63 0.46 13.90 -10.00
C GLY A 63 0.78 13.86 -8.51
N ALA A 64 0.56 12.72 -7.86
CA ALA A 64 0.95 12.47 -6.47
C ALA A 64 2.45 12.13 -6.36
N CYS A 65 2.98 12.20 -5.13
CA CYS A 65 4.35 11.84 -4.81
C CYS A 65 4.47 10.35 -4.43
N ILE A 66 5.62 9.73 -4.72
CA ILE A 66 5.94 8.37 -4.26
C ILE A 66 7.16 8.45 -3.35
N GLY A 67 7.01 7.98 -2.12
CA GLY A 67 8.12 7.71 -1.23
C GLY A 67 8.51 6.23 -1.31
N TYR A 68 9.79 5.96 -1.51
CA TYR A 68 10.32 4.60 -1.54
C TYR A 68 10.80 4.18 -0.16
N TRP A 69 10.47 2.95 0.22
CA TRP A 69 10.89 2.40 1.50
C TRP A 69 12.42 2.20 1.58
N SER A 70 12.93 2.03 2.80
CA SER A 70 14.36 1.92 3.10
C SER A 70 15.06 0.65 2.58
N GLY A 71 14.35 -0.23 1.88
CA GLY A 71 14.83 -1.54 1.43
C GLY A 71 14.51 -2.70 2.39
N ASP A 72 14.11 -2.41 3.63
CA ASP A 72 13.74 -3.43 4.63
C ASP A 72 12.25 -3.40 4.98
N VAL A 73 11.54 -4.49 4.67
CA VAL A 73 10.11 -4.65 4.96
C VAL A 73 9.81 -4.59 6.46
N ALA A 74 10.77 -4.94 7.33
CA ALA A 74 10.61 -4.83 8.77
C ALA A 74 10.48 -3.37 9.24
N ARG A 75 11.03 -2.43 8.47
CA ARG A 75 11.10 -0.99 8.79
C ARG A 75 10.03 -0.14 8.11
N VAL A 76 9.13 -0.75 7.34
CA VAL A 76 8.02 -0.06 6.65
C VAL A 76 7.18 0.81 7.59
N GLY A 77 7.03 0.41 8.86
CA GLY A 77 6.34 1.24 9.86
C GLY A 77 7.10 2.53 10.22
N GLU A 78 8.44 2.48 10.27
CA GLU A 78 9.29 3.67 10.48
C GLU A 78 9.27 4.56 9.24
N ASP A 79 9.39 3.95 8.05
CA ASP A 79 9.34 4.65 6.77
C ASP A 79 7.99 5.36 6.57
N ALA A 80 6.88 4.68 6.90
CA ALA A 80 5.54 5.27 6.90
C ALA A 80 5.41 6.41 7.91
N ALA A 81 5.99 6.28 9.11
CA ALA A 81 5.96 7.34 10.11
C ALA A 81 6.78 8.58 9.70
N ALA A 82 7.87 8.38 8.95
CA ALA A 82 8.70 9.45 8.42
C ALA A 82 8.04 10.16 7.23
N LEU A 83 7.52 9.39 6.27
CA LEU A 83 6.88 9.92 5.06
C LEU A 83 5.49 10.50 5.34
N LYS A 84 4.73 9.91 6.27
CA LYS A 84 3.31 10.20 6.54
C LYS A 84 2.46 10.18 5.26
N PRO A 85 2.42 9.04 4.55
CA PRO A 85 1.69 8.95 3.29
C PRO A 85 0.19 9.17 3.51
N SER A 86 -0.46 9.84 2.55
CA SER A 86 -1.93 9.89 2.48
C SER A 86 -2.50 8.60 1.90
N VAL A 87 -1.73 7.88 1.08
CA VAL A 87 -2.12 6.61 0.47
C VAL A 87 -1.20 5.49 0.96
N PHE A 88 -1.77 4.47 1.57
CA PHE A 88 -1.04 3.27 1.98
C PHE A 88 -1.64 2.03 1.33
N VAL A 89 -0.92 1.45 0.36
CA VAL A 89 -1.36 0.25 -0.35
C VAL A 89 -0.76 -0.98 0.32
N GLY A 90 -1.59 -1.89 0.81
CA GLY A 90 -1.14 -3.03 1.60
C GLY A 90 -1.79 -4.36 1.25
N VAL A 91 -1.12 -5.45 1.61
CA VAL A 91 -1.65 -6.80 1.56
C VAL A 91 -2.14 -7.23 2.95
N PRO A 92 -3.11 -8.18 3.05
CA PRO A 92 -3.71 -8.56 4.34
C PRO A 92 -2.71 -8.84 5.46
N ARG A 93 -1.61 -9.55 5.13
CA ARG A 93 -0.57 -9.90 6.11
C ARG A 93 0.10 -8.69 6.77
N VAL A 94 0.20 -7.56 6.07
CA VAL A 94 0.77 -6.34 6.63
C VAL A 94 -0.21 -5.70 7.61
N TYR A 95 -1.49 -5.65 7.27
CA TYR A 95 -2.53 -5.17 8.18
C TYR A 95 -2.66 -6.05 9.43
N ASP A 96 -2.56 -7.37 9.30
CA ASP A 96 -2.52 -8.31 10.44
C ASP A 96 -1.36 -7.96 11.39
N LYS A 97 -0.16 -7.72 10.84
CA LYS A 97 1.03 -7.37 11.63
C LYS A 97 0.85 -6.03 12.35
N VAL A 98 0.23 -5.05 11.70
CA VAL A 98 -0.11 -3.76 12.33
C VAL A 98 -1.08 -3.99 13.48
N TYR A 99 -2.14 -4.76 13.25
CA TYR A 99 -3.13 -5.11 14.27
C TYR A 99 -2.48 -5.81 15.48
N ASP A 100 -1.68 -6.84 15.26
CA ASP A 100 -0.97 -7.56 16.33
C ASP A 100 -0.03 -6.64 17.12
N THR A 101 0.65 -5.73 16.43
CA THR A 101 1.54 -4.73 17.07
C THR A 101 0.74 -3.78 17.96
N VAL A 102 -0.43 -3.31 17.49
CA VAL A 102 -1.32 -2.46 18.28
C VAL A 102 -1.86 -3.22 19.49
N GLN A 103 -2.37 -4.45 19.31
CA GLN A 103 -2.88 -5.29 20.40
C GLN A 103 -1.81 -5.60 21.46
N HIS A 104 -0.58 -5.88 21.04
CA HIS A 104 0.54 -6.10 21.95
C HIS A 104 0.89 -4.84 22.74
N ARG A 105 0.81 -3.64 22.13
CA ARG A 105 1.00 -2.38 22.87
C ARG A 105 -0.14 -2.13 23.85
N LEU A 106 -1.38 -2.50 23.49
CA LEU A 106 -2.57 -2.33 24.33
C LEU A 106 -2.64 -3.30 25.51
N SER A 107 -2.04 -4.48 25.41
CA SER A 107 -2.05 -5.47 26.51
C SER A 107 -1.25 -5.02 27.74
N GLY A 108 -0.26 -4.13 27.55
CA GLY A 108 0.57 -3.57 28.62
C GLY A 108 0.02 -2.31 29.28
N VAL A 109 -1.14 -1.79 28.84
CA VAL A 109 -1.71 -0.53 29.36
C VAL A 109 -2.81 -0.80 30.38
N ASN A 110 -2.94 0.13 31.34
CA ASN A 110 -3.97 0.07 32.39
C ASN A 110 -5.38 -0.06 31.79
N TRP A 111 -6.26 -0.80 32.48
CA TRP A 111 -7.58 -1.20 31.99
C TRP A 111 -8.45 -0.02 31.50
N LEU A 112 -8.34 1.14 32.14
CA LEU A 112 -9.03 2.37 31.73
C LEU A 112 -8.65 2.84 30.32
N ARG A 113 -7.37 2.70 29.93
CA ARG A 113 -6.94 3.05 28.57
C ARG A 113 -7.35 1.99 27.56
N ARG A 114 -7.42 0.72 27.97
CA ARG A 114 -7.85 -0.41 27.13
C ARG A 114 -9.37 -0.46 26.89
N SER A 115 -10.17 0.29 27.66
CA SER A 115 -11.62 0.40 27.43
C SER A 115 -11.99 1.52 26.45
N ILE A 116 -11.05 2.41 26.13
CA ILE A 116 -11.27 3.55 25.22
C ILE A 116 -10.74 3.26 23.81
N PHE A 117 -9.69 2.44 23.71
CA PHE A 117 -9.08 1.97 22.46
C PHE A 117 -9.34 0.47 22.27
#